data_AF-A0AAW8IAN8-F1
#
_entry.id   AF-A0AAW8IAN8-F1
#
_cell.length_a   1.000
_cell.length_b   1.000
_cell.length_c   1.000
_cell.angle_alpha   90.00
_cell.angle_beta   90.00
_cell.angle_gamma   90.00
#
_symmetry.space_group_name_H-M   'P 1'
#
loop_
_entity.id
_entity.type
_entity.pdbx_description
1 polymer ?
#
loop_
_entity_poly.entity_id
_entity_poly.type
_entity_poly.pdbx_seq_one_letter_code
_entity_poly.pdbx_strand_id
1 'polypeptide(L)'
;MTRFFYFILMLFLISCKKDYIEKKVEWDYLNNSFKNPDNQTSLGMLCGYDIFELKRIKDSLFEIKLAEFQGWKKDSKNYDDTLKLTENKKVLNSAGNQKKQILKFSNKNNIDFELVISKTGILPDSIYTYEFSGKINIDNHKFKYSCDELWVK
;
A
#
# COMPACT_ATOMS: atom_id res chain seq x y z
N MET A 1 -0.63 16.34 -61.76
CA MET A 1 0.16 15.63 -60.73
C MET A 1 -0.26 15.99 -59.30
N THR A 2 -1.56 16.16 -59.01
CA THR A 2 -2.04 16.60 -57.69
C THR A 2 -2.64 15.47 -56.86
N ARG A 3 -3.18 14.42 -57.49
CA ARG A 3 -3.85 13.30 -56.79
C ARG A 3 -2.90 12.33 -56.09
N PHE A 4 -1.68 12.17 -56.59
CA PHE A 4 -0.66 11.29 -55.99
C PHE A 4 -0.07 11.86 -54.70
N PHE A 5 0.00 13.19 -54.60
CA PHE A 5 0.53 13.90 -53.42
C PHE A 5 -0.37 13.73 -52.19
N TYR A 6 -1.70 13.76 -52.38
CA TYR A 6 -2.66 13.51 -51.29
C TYR A 6 -2.59 12.08 -50.74
N PHE A 7 -2.24 11.10 -51.59
CA PHE A 7 -2.12 9.70 -51.16
C PHE A 7 -0.90 9.48 -50.26
N ILE A 8 0.21 10.13 -50.58
CA ILE A 8 1.44 10.10 -49.77
C ILE A 8 1.23 10.87 -48.44
N LEU A 9 0.50 11.99 -48.47
CA LEU A 9 0.15 12.75 -47.26
C LEU A 9 -0.75 11.94 -46.31
N MET A 10 -1.72 11.20 -46.85
CA MET A 10 -2.56 10.27 -46.07
C MET A 10 -1.76 9.14 -45.43
N LEU A 11 -0.78 8.56 -46.14
CA LEU A 11 0.09 7.51 -45.61
C LEU A 11 1.01 8.02 -44.49
N PHE A 12 1.48 9.28 -44.57
CA PHE A 12 2.25 9.92 -43.49
C PHE A 12 1.41 10.20 -42.24
N LEU A 13 0.13 10.54 -42.40
CA LEU A 13 -0.77 10.80 -41.27
C LEU A 13 -1.21 9.51 -40.55
N ILE A 14 -1.27 8.37 -41.24
CA ILE A 14 -1.58 7.06 -40.63
C ILE A 14 -0.39 6.53 -39.81
N SER A 15 0.85 6.90 -40.16
CA SER A 15 2.07 6.40 -39.50
C SER A 15 2.41 7.11 -38.19
N CYS A 16 1.61 8.08 -37.72
CA CYS A 16 1.84 8.78 -36.47
C CYS A 16 0.83 8.41 -35.38
N LYS A 17 0.40 7.14 -35.33
CA LYS A 17 -0.02 6.57 -34.04
C LYS A 17 1.25 6.17 -33.31
N LYS A 18 1.81 7.10 -32.52
CA LYS A 18 2.67 6.71 -31.40
C LYS A 18 1.81 5.80 -30.54
N ASP A 19 2.02 4.50 -30.65
CA ASP A 19 1.55 3.56 -29.63
C ASP A 19 2.15 4.07 -28.33
N TYR A 20 1.33 4.72 -27.52
CA TYR A 20 1.68 5.06 -26.16
C TYR A 20 1.76 3.72 -25.45
N ILE A 21 2.95 3.12 -25.45
CA ILE A 21 3.24 1.93 -24.68
C ILE A 21 3.11 2.39 -23.23
N GLU A 22 1.93 2.18 -22.66
CA GLU A 22 1.65 2.43 -21.26
C GLU A 22 2.61 1.54 -20.48
N LYS A 23 3.69 2.15 -19.97
CA LYS A 23 4.74 1.43 -19.27
C LYS A 23 4.08 0.80 -18.05
N LYS A 24 4.00 -0.53 -18.00
CA LYS A 24 3.46 -1.27 -16.86
C LYS A 24 4.28 -0.90 -15.62
N VAL A 25 3.72 -0.06 -14.75
CA VAL A 25 4.41 0.39 -13.55
C VAL A 25 4.15 -0.60 -12.44
N GLU A 26 5.10 -1.51 -12.26
CA GLU A 26 5.21 -2.34 -11.07
C GLU A 26 5.76 -1.48 -9.92
N TRP A 27 5.14 -1.60 -8.74
CA TRP A 27 5.54 -0.87 -7.54
C TRP A 27 5.60 -1.83 -6.35
N ASP A 28 6.41 -1.48 -5.35
CA ASP A 28 6.62 -2.34 -4.17
C ASP A 28 6.85 -1.49 -2.93
N TYR A 29 5.92 -1.59 -1.97
CA TYR A 29 5.99 -0.89 -0.68
C TYR A 29 7.23 -1.27 0.14
N LEU A 30 7.77 -2.48 -0.05
CA LEU A 30 8.96 -2.93 0.68
C LEU A 30 10.27 -2.41 0.07
N ASN A 31 10.21 -1.71 -1.06
CA ASN A 31 11.38 -1.12 -1.68
C ASN A 31 11.74 0.18 -0.96
N ASN A 32 13.03 0.36 -0.61
CA ASN A 32 13.52 1.57 0.06
C ASN A 32 13.32 2.85 -0.76
N SER A 33 13.09 2.73 -2.07
CA SER A 33 12.77 3.86 -2.96
C SER A 33 11.28 4.19 -3.04
N PHE A 34 10.42 3.46 -2.33
CA PHE A 34 8.99 3.73 -2.27
C PHE A 34 8.75 5.05 -1.52
N LYS A 35 8.58 6.14 -2.29
CA LYS A 35 8.23 7.45 -1.75
C LYS A 35 6.79 7.42 -1.27
N ASN A 36 6.58 7.20 0.03
CA ASN A 36 5.34 7.62 0.67
C ASN A 36 5.35 9.16 0.74
N PRO A 37 4.23 9.88 0.50
CA PRO A 37 4.20 11.34 0.48
C PRO A 37 4.84 12.00 1.71
N ASP A 38 4.86 11.30 2.84
CA ASP A 38 5.36 11.82 4.11
C ASP A 38 6.75 11.31 4.51
N ASN A 39 7.43 10.52 3.67
CA ASN A 39 8.76 9.95 3.97
C ASN A 39 8.82 9.24 5.34
N GLN A 40 7.69 8.75 5.83
CA GLN A 40 7.57 8.19 7.17
C GLN A 40 8.25 6.82 7.21
N THR A 41 9.13 6.63 8.19
CA THR A 41 9.78 5.34 8.47
C THR A 41 8.82 4.31 9.07
N SER A 42 7.63 4.76 9.48
CA SER A 42 6.54 3.97 10.03
C SER A 42 5.20 4.36 9.40
N LEU A 43 4.26 3.42 9.39
CA LEU A 43 2.90 3.61 8.89
C LEU A 43 1.94 3.69 10.08
N GLY A 44 1.41 4.88 10.34
CA GLY A 44 0.35 5.09 11.32
C GLY A 44 -1.04 4.78 10.74
N MET A 45 -1.81 3.93 11.41
CA MET A 45 -3.18 3.56 11.03
C MET A 45 -4.12 3.73 12.21
N LEU A 46 -5.38 4.01 11.96
CA LEU A 46 -6.40 4.23 12.97
C LEU A 46 -7.43 3.09 12.97
N CYS A 47 -7.89 2.72 14.17
CA CYS A 47 -9.11 1.95 14.38
C CYS A 47 -10.02 2.72 15.33
N GLY A 48 -10.93 3.53 14.80
CA GLY A 48 -11.71 4.45 15.61
C GLY A 48 -10.81 5.47 16.32
N TYR A 49 -10.68 5.35 17.65
CA TYR A 49 -9.78 6.18 18.47
C TYR A 49 -8.43 5.52 18.77
N ASP A 50 -8.27 4.25 18.43
CA ASP A 50 -7.02 3.51 18.64
C ASP A 50 -6.01 3.84 17.55
N ILE A 51 -4.74 3.88 17.92
CA ILE A 51 -3.65 4.19 17.00
C ILE A 51 -2.74 2.98 16.89
N PHE A 52 -2.55 2.54 15.65
CA PHE A 52 -1.59 1.53 15.25
C PHE A 52 -0.40 2.16 14.54
N GLU A 53 0.79 1.64 14.79
CA GLU A 53 1.99 1.99 14.06
C GLU A 53 2.70 0.72 13.62
N LEU A 54 3.01 0.63 12.32
CA LEU A 54 3.81 -0.44 11.75
C LEU A 54 5.13 0.13 11.25
N LYS A 55 6.26 -0.35 11.79
CA LYS A 55 7.58 0.15 11.44
C LYS A 55 8.47 -0.98 10.93
N ARG A 56 9.16 -0.76 9.82
CA ARG A 56 10.14 -1.74 9.33
C ARG A 56 11.42 -1.65 10.17
N ILE A 57 11.83 -2.77 10.76
CA ILE A 57 13.11 -2.86 11.48
C ILE A 57 14.22 -3.26 10.50
N LYS A 58 14.04 -4.39 9.82
CA LYS A 58 14.96 -4.94 8.81
C LYS A 58 14.29 -6.02 7.99
N ASP A 59 14.67 -6.18 6.73
CA ASP A 59 14.22 -7.27 5.86
C ASP A 59 12.70 -7.51 5.92
N SER A 60 12.30 -8.64 6.50
CA SER A 60 10.93 -9.12 6.70
C SER A 60 10.41 -8.92 8.14
N LEU A 61 11.14 -8.21 8.98
CA LEU A 61 10.83 -7.98 10.39
C LEU A 61 10.32 -6.56 10.63
N PHE A 62 9.18 -6.47 11.29
CA PHE A 62 8.45 -5.25 11.57
C PHE A 62 8.13 -5.14 13.05
N GLU A 63 8.14 -3.93 13.57
CA GLU A 63 7.62 -3.56 14.89
C GLU A 63 6.16 -3.15 14.71
N ILE A 64 5.30 -3.60 15.62
CA ILE A 64 3.92 -3.14 15.70
C ILE A 64 3.67 -2.51 17.07
N LYS A 65 3.12 -1.31 17.08
CA LYS A 65 2.69 -0.61 18.29
C LYS A 65 1.21 -0.31 18.21
N LEU A 66 0.53 -0.45 19.33
CA LEU A 66 -0.86 -0.09 19.52
C LEU A 66 -1.01 0.76 20.77
N ALA A 67 -1.73 1.87 20.65
CA ALA A 67 -2.27 2.63 21.76
C ALA A 67 -3.81 2.49 21.76
N GLU A 68 -4.32 1.59 22.61
CA GLU A 68 -5.77 1.35 22.80
C GLU A 68 -6.35 2.48 23.65
N PHE A 69 -7.34 3.19 23.12
CA PHE A 69 -8.03 4.29 23.80
C PHE A 69 -8.90 3.74 24.94
N GLN A 70 -8.70 4.26 26.15
CA GLN A 70 -9.43 3.84 27.36
C GLN A 70 -10.40 4.92 27.89
N GLY A 71 -10.68 5.95 27.09
CA GLY A 71 -11.42 7.15 27.49
C GLY A 71 -10.52 8.33 27.86
N TRP A 72 -11.05 9.55 27.79
CA TRP A 72 -10.30 10.81 27.97
C TRP A 72 -9.67 11.04 29.35
N LYS A 73 -10.04 10.22 30.35
CA LYS A 73 -9.57 10.34 31.75
C LYS A 73 -8.60 9.23 32.15
N LYS A 74 -8.26 8.32 31.22
CA LYS A 74 -7.37 7.19 31.45
C LYS A 74 -6.27 7.20 30.40
N ASP A 75 -5.09 6.78 30.81
CA ASP A 75 -3.98 6.59 29.89
C ASP A 75 -4.30 5.46 28.90
N SER A 76 -3.71 5.54 27.71
CA SER A 76 -3.85 4.49 26.71
C SER A 76 -3.26 3.18 27.21
N LYS A 77 -3.89 2.08 26.82
CA LYS A 77 -3.33 0.76 27.06
C LYS A 77 -2.45 0.39 25.87
N ASN A 78 -1.16 0.33 26.11
CA ASN A 78 -0.17 0.17 25.05
C ASN A 78 0.19 -1.31 24.84
N TYR A 79 0.40 -1.69 23.59
CA TYR A 79 0.89 -3.00 23.19
C TYR A 79 2.01 -2.84 22.16
N ASP A 80 3.06 -3.64 22.27
CA ASP A 80 4.22 -3.63 21.38
C ASP A 80 4.70 -5.07 21.16
N ASP A 81 4.97 -5.43 19.90
CA ASP A 81 5.58 -6.70 19.54
C ASP A 81 6.29 -6.61 18.18
N THR A 82 6.92 -7.70 17.78
CA THR A 82 7.51 -7.87 16.47
C THR A 82 6.73 -8.86 15.63
N LEU A 83 6.57 -8.52 14.35
CA LEU A 83 5.90 -9.35 13.35
C LEU A 83 6.85 -9.71 12.22
N LYS A 84 6.69 -10.91 11.67
CA LYS A 84 7.40 -11.34 10.48
C LYS A 84 6.45 -11.31 9.29
N LEU A 85 6.91 -10.77 8.18
CA LEU A 85 6.23 -10.84 6.89
C LEU A 85 6.11 -12.30 6.46
N THR A 86 4.88 -12.76 6.26
CA THR A 86 4.54 -14.12 5.84
C THR A 86 4.04 -14.18 4.41
N GLU A 87 3.44 -13.10 3.90
CA GLU A 87 2.96 -13.02 2.51
C GLU A 87 3.26 -11.63 1.92
N ASN A 88 3.74 -11.60 0.68
CA ASN A 88 3.81 -10.39 -0.16
C ASN A 88 3.19 -10.70 -1.53
N LYS A 89 1.95 -10.28 -1.73
CA LYS A 89 1.16 -10.59 -2.93
C LYS A 89 0.84 -9.34 -3.72
N LYS A 90 1.25 -9.31 -4.99
CA LYS A 90 0.87 -8.26 -5.95
C LYS A 90 -0.37 -8.72 -6.73
N VAL A 91 -1.40 -7.88 -6.81
CA VAL A 91 -2.64 -8.17 -7.52
C VAL A 91 -2.74 -7.29 -8.75
N LEU A 92 -2.89 -7.92 -9.91
CA LEU A 92 -2.99 -7.26 -11.21
C LEU A 92 -4.46 -7.11 -11.62
N ASN A 93 -4.75 -6.09 -12.44
CA ASN A 93 -6.03 -6.00 -13.16
C ASN A 93 -5.98 -6.83 -14.47
N SER A 94 -7.08 -6.84 -15.23
CA SER A 94 -7.18 -7.55 -16.52
C SER A 94 -6.18 -7.08 -17.58
N ALA A 95 -5.71 -5.83 -17.50
CA ALA A 95 -4.67 -5.28 -18.38
C ALA A 95 -3.24 -5.66 -17.95
N GLY A 96 -3.09 -6.37 -16.82
CA GLY A 96 -1.80 -6.74 -16.25
C GLY A 96 -1.09 -5.62 -15.48
N ASN A 97 -1.82 -4.53 -15.15
CA ASN A 97 -1.30 -3.44 -14.32
C ASN A 97 -1.53 -3.74 -12.84
N GLN A 98 -0.54 -3.46 -12.00
CA GLN A 98 -0.64 -3.68 -10.54
C GLN A 98 -1.68 -2.74 -9.92
N LYS A 99 -2.76 -3.34 -9.38
CA LYS A 99 -3.86 -2.65 -8.70
C LYS A 99 -3.57 -2.46 -7.21
N LYS A 100 -3.10 -3.51 -6.55
CA LYS A 100 -2.82 -3.51 -5.11
C LYS A 100 -1.68 -4.44 -4.73
N GLN A 101 -1.11 -4.22 -3.56
CA GLN A 101 -0.16 -5.10 -2.88
C GLN A 101 -0.75 -5.47 -1.51
N ILE A 102 -0.73 -6.75 -1.19
CA ILE A 102 -1.21 -7.29 0.09
C ILE A 102 -0.01 -7.85 0.83
N LEU A 103 0.23 -7.33 2.03
CA LEU A 103 1.27 -7.81 2.93
C LEU A 103 0.60 -8.45 4.14
N LYS A 104 0.97 -9.70 4.46
CA LYS A 104 0.52 -10.35 5.70
C LYS A 104 1.70 -10.57 6.61
N PHE A 105 1.43 -10.42 7.90
CA PHE A 105 2.41 -10.53 8.95
C PHE A 105 1.85 -11.37 10.08
N SER A 106 2.69 -12.18 10.68
CA SER A 106 2.32 -12.87 11.91
C SER A 106 3.51 -13.13 12.81
N ASN A 107 3.22 -13.57 14.04
CA ASN A 107 4.23 -14.03 14.97
C ASN A 107 3.73 -15.21 15.82
N LYS A 108 4.62 -15.73 16.67
CA LYS A 108 4.33 -16.85 17.58
C LYS A 108 3.34 -16.51 18.71
N ASN A 109 3.03 -15.22 18.90
CA ASN A 109 2.12 -14.73 19.92
C ASN A 109 0.70 -14.52 19.35
N ASN A 110 0.32 -15.26 18.31
CA ASN A 110 -1.01 -15.21 17.69
C ASN A 110 -1.44 -13.79 17.30
N ILE A 111 -0.53 -13.06 16.67
CA ILE A 111 -0.85 -11.80 16.02
C ILE A 111 -0.92 -12.05 14.53
N ASP A 112 -2.02 -11.66 13.92
CA ASP A 112 -2.21 -11.66 12.48
C ASP A 112 -2.53 -10.23 12.04
N PHE A 113 -1.70 -9.69 11.15
CA PHE A 113 -1.88 -8.36 10.59
C PHE A 113 -1.84 -8.44 9.07
N GLU A 114 -2.79 -7.78 8.40
CA GLU A 114 -2.83 -7.66 6.95
C GLU A 114 -2.88 -6.18 6.58
N LEU A 115 -1.95 -5.78 5.71
CA LEU A 115 -1.88 -4.45 5.11
C LEU A 115 -2.19 -4.55 3.62
N VAL A 116 -3.15 -3.77 3.17
CA VAL A 116 -3.55 -3.65 1.77
C VAL A 116 -3.20 -2.24 1.30
N ILE A 117 -2.28 -2.17 0.34
CA ILE A 117 -1.90 -0.94 -0.35
C ILE A 117 -2.60 -0.95 -1.70
N SER A 118 -3.39 0.07 -2.01
CA SER A 118 -4.11 0.22 -3.28
C SER A 118 -3.64 1.48 -4.00
N LYS A 119 -3.37 1.38 -5.30
CA LYS A 119 -3.05 2.55 -6.12
C LYS A 119 -4.34 3.27 -6.49
N THR A 120 -4.49 4.53 -6.08
CA THR A 120 -5.72 5.31 -6.28
C THR A 120 -5.67 6.27 -7.47
N GLY A 121 -4.48 6.64 -7.95
CA GLY A 121 -4.38 7.54 -9.11
C GLY A 121 -2.96 7.91 -9.50
N ILE A 122 -2.88 8.80 -10.50
CA ILE A 122 -1.66 9.43 -10.99
C ILE A 122 -1.90 10.94 -10.90
N LEU A 123 -1.10 11.65 -10.11
CA LEU A 123 -1.10 13.10 -10.10
C LEU A 123 -0.42 13.65 -11.37
N PRO A 124 -0.66 14.92 -11.76
CA PRO A 124 -0.10 15.53 -12.96
C PRO A 124 1.43 15.38 -13.12
N ASP A 125 2.16 15.21 -12.01
CA ASP A 125 3.62 15.05 -11.97
C ASP A 125 4.10 13.58 -11.87
N SER A 126 3.28 12.61 -12.29
CA SER A 126 3.58 11.17 -12.16
C SER A 126 3.78 10.69 -10.71
N ILE A 127 3.31 11.46 -9.73
CA ILE A 127 3.27 11.05 -8.32
C ILE A 127 2.07 10.11 -8.16
N TYR A 128 2.35 8.89 -7.71
CA TYR A 128 1.30 7.91 -7.41
C TYR A 128 0.72 8.18 -6.03
N THR A 129 -0.61 8.18 -5.94
CA THR A 129 -1.30 8.16 -4.65
C THR A 129 -1.63 6.72 -4.29
N TYR A 130 -1.43 6.40 -3.01
CA TYR A 130 -1.69 5.11 -2.44
C TYR A 130 -2.68 5.26 -1.29
N GLU A 131 -3.66 4.36 -1.25
CA GLU A 131 -4.56 4.18 -0.12
C GLU A 131 -4.11 2.95 0.65
N PHE A 132 -4.18 3.05 1.97
CA PHE A 132 -3.74 2.02 2.89
C PHE A 132 -4.94 1.61 3.74
N SER A 133 -5.21 0.32 3.76
CA SER A 133 -6.19 -0.29 4.64
C SER A 133 -5.59 -1.52 5.29
N GLY A 134 -6.15 -1.97 6.40
CA GLY A 134 -5.67 -3.18 7.03
C GLY A 134 -6.65 -3.79 7.99
N LYS A 135 -6.25 -4.94 8.52
CA LYS A 135 -6.93 -5.61 9.62
C LYS A 135 -5.89 -6.18 10.58
N ILE A 136 -6.23 -6.22 11.85
CA ILE A 136 -5.39 -6.80 12.89
C ILE A 136 -6.22 -7.67 13.82
N ASN A 137 -5.67 -8.82 14.17
CA ASN A 137 -6.14 -9.65 15.26
C ASN A 137 -4.96 -9.98 16.18
N ILE A 138 -5.11 -9.68 17.46
CA ILE A 138 -4.20 -10.06 18.53
C ILE A 138 -5.02 -10.93 19.48
N ASP A 139 -4.73 -12.23 19.53
CA ASP A 139 -5.39 -13.15 20.45
C ASP A 139 -4.36 -13.95 21.25
N ASN A 140 -3.80 -13.30 22.27
CA ASN A 140 -2.88 -13.95 23.19
C ASN A 140 -3.31 -13.81 24.65
N HIS A 141 -2.57 -14.49 25.53
CA HIS A 141 -2.88 -14.56 26.95
C HIS A 141 -2.74 -13.20 27.68
N LYS A 142 -2.01 -12.23 27.12
CA LYS A 142 -1.79 -10.91 27.72
C LYS A 142 -2.73 -9.85 27.17
N PHE A 143 -3.14 -9.99 25.92
CA PHE A 143 -3.84 -8.96 25.18
C PHE A 143 -4.76 -9.59 24.13
N LYS A 144 -6.00 -9.12 24.09
CA LYS A 144 -7.01 -9.49 23.09
C LYS A 144 -7.51 -8.21 22.43
N TYR A 145 -7.40 -8.14 21.12
CA TYR A 145 -7.81 -6.99 20.33
C TYR A 145 -8.05 -7.41 18.88
N SER A 146 -9.07 -6.85 18.25
CA SER A 146 -9.33 -7.06 16.83
C SER A 146 -9.87 -5.79 16.19
N CYS A 147 -9.39 -5.47 15.00
CA CYS A 147 -9.95 -4.42 14.17
C CYS A 147 -9.92 -4.86 12.71
N ASP A 148 -11.09 -4.88 12.07
CA ASP A 148 -11.25 -5.30 10.68
C ASP A 148 -11.05 -4.14 9.68
N GLU A 149 -11.11 -2.91 10.16
CA GLU A 149 -11.03 -1.70 9.34
C GLU A 149 -9.99 -0.75 9.94
N LEU A 150 -8.74 -0.92 9.53
CA LEU A 150 -7.67 0.04 9.76
C LEU A 150 -7.55 0.96 8.55
N TRP A 151 -7.37 2.26 8.77
CA TRP A 151 -7.13 3.24 7.71
C TRP A 151 -6.04 4.24 8.07
N VAL A 152 -5.35 4.77 7.07
CA VAL A 152 -4.41 5.90 7.25
C VAL A 152 -5.19 7.21 7.18
N LYS A 153 -4.82 8.17 8.03
CA LYS A 153 -5.42 9.52 8.06
C LYS A 153 -4.90 10.40 6.93
#